data_AF-A0A7S0H0P0-F1
#
_entry.id   AF-A0A7S0H0P0-F1
#
_cell.length_a   1.000
_cell.length_b   1.000
_cell.length_c   1.000
_cell.angle_alpha   90.00
_cell.angle_beta   90.00
_cell.angle_gamma   90.00
#
_symmetry.space_group_name_H-M   'P 1'
#
loop_
_entity.id
_entity.type
_entity.pdbx_description
1 polymer ?
#
loop_
_entity_poly.entity_id
_entity_poly.type
_entity_poly.pdbx_seq_one_letter_code
_entity_poly.pdbx_strand_id
1 'polypeptide(L)'
;YRDSKLTRLLQDSLGGNTKTVMIAAASPADYNYDETLSTLRYANRAKNIKNKPVKNEDPKDALLREYQEEIKRLKQMLQMQQTGAPMPTDGPVDPAGPKVRVQQGMVKVVEEQEDIGLMKQELVHAQQEAERKAKEMEDRLIEEREKIEELMREREQMLKGESSQIAQLMNEREALMKEKEALRQKMAENQARKEKLKKTKGLGALLKKAKKSQETAGENNTVSDQKQEAAKLKEW
;
A
#
# COMPACT_ATOMS: atom_id res chain seq x y z
N TYR A 1 -18.34 6.87 -1.02
CA TYR A 1 -16.89 6.85 -0.69
C TYR A 1 -16.57 6.94 0.81
N ARG A 2 -17.49 7.35 1.69
CA ARG A 2 -17.18 7.54 3.13
C ARG A 2 -17.56 6.35 4.02
N ASP A 3 -18.39 5.44 3.53
CA ASP A 3 -18.92 4.32 4.31
C ASP A 3 -17.84 3.26 4.62
N SER A 4 -16.75 3.22 3.87
CA SER A 4 -15.62 2.32 4.15
C SER A 4 -14.28 2.93 3.77
N LYS A 5 -13.23 2.52 4.50
CA LYS A 5 -11.84 2.92 4.19
C LYS A 5 -11.41 2.51 2.77
N LEU A 6 -11.85 1.32 2.33
CA LEU A 6 -11.57 0.83 0.97
C LEU A 6 -12.17 1.74 -0.11
N THR A 7 -13.46 2.10 0.01
CA THR A 7 -14.11 2.97 -0.98
C THR A 7 -13.59 4.42 -0.93
N ARG A 8 -12.96 4.83 0.18
CA ARG A 8 -12.26 6.10 0.29
C ARG A 8 -10.95 6.10 -0.49
N LEU A 9 -10.17 5.03 -0.39
CA LEU A 9 -8.93 4.86 -1.16
C LEU A 9 -9.20 4.70 -2.66
N LEU A 10 -10.32 4.08 -3.02
CA LEU A 10 -10.71 3.84 -4.42
C LEU A 10 -11.55 4.98 -5.02
N GLN A 11 -11.67 6.12 -4.35
CA GLN A 11 -12.49 7.24 -4.81
C GLN A 11 -12.09 7.70 -6.22
N ASP A 12 -10.79 7.83 -6.49
CA ASP A 12 -10.30 8.25 -7.80
C ASP A 12 -10.49 7.19 -8.88
N SER A 13 -10.45 5.91 -8.48
CA SER A 13 -10.65 4.77 -9.37
C SER A 13 -12.11 4.59 -9.81
N LEU A 14 -13.09 5.07 -9.05
CA LEU A 14 -14.52 4.83 -9.28
C LEU A 14 -15.26 6.11 -9.69
N GLY A 15 -14.72 6.88 -10.62
CA GLY A 15 -15.33 8.11 -11.14
C GLY A 15 -14.44 9.35 -11.07
N GLY A 16 -13.14 9.19 -10.75
CA GLY A 16 -12.18 10.28 -10.67
C GLY A 16 -11.13 10.25 -11.77
N ASN A 17 -9.94 10.73 -11.42
CA ASN A 17 -8.79 10.86 -12.32
C ASN A 17 -7.94 9.58 -12.32
N THR A 18 -8.44 8.50 -12.91
CA THR A 18 -7.69 7.24 -13.07
C THR A 18 -8.22 6.44 -14.25
N LYS A 19 -7.34 5.73 -14.96
CA LYS A 19 -7.73 4.69 -15.93
C LYS A 19 -7.90 3.37 -15.19
N THR A 20 -9.15 2.98 -14.96
CA THR A 20 -9.47 1.83 -14.08
C THR A 20 -9.93 0.62 -14.88
N VAL A 21 -9.42 -0.55 -14.53
CA VAL A 21 -9.84 -1.85 -15.07
C VAL A 21 -10.29 -2.72 -13.90
N MET A 22 -11.46 -3.34 -14.03
CA MET A 22 -11.98 -4.30 -13.07
C MET A 22 -11.91 -5.71 -13.68
N ILE A 23 -11.32 -6.66 -12.95
CA ILE A 23 -11.31 -8.07 -13.31
C ILE A 23 -12.32 -8.79 -12.40
N ALA A 24 -13.32 -9.42 -13.01
CA ALA A 24 -14.27 -10.26 -12.31
C ALA A 24 -13.82 -11.72 -12.39
N ALA A 25 -13.47 -12.32 -11.26
CA ALA A 25 -13.18 -13.74 -11.16
C ALA A 25 -14.47 -14.50 -10.80
N ALA A 26 -14.84 -15.48 -11.60
CA ALA A 26 -16.05 -16.29 -11.41
C ALA A 26 -15.75 -17.78 -11.56
N SER A 27 -16.49 -18.61 -10.83
CA SER A 27 -16.38 -20.06 -10.91
C SER A 27 -17.43 -20.62 -11.88
N PRO A 28 -17.06 -21.57 -12.76
CA PRO A 28 -18.01 -22.21 -13.67
C PRO A 28 -18.86 -23.31 -12.99
N ALA A 29 -18.64 -23.60 -11.71
CA ALA A 29 -19.37 -24.64 -11.01
C ALA A 29 -20.83 -24.26 -10.74
N ASP A 30 -21.73 -25.23 -10.83
CA ASP A 30 -23.18 -25.11 -10.66
C ASP A 30 -23.58 -24.63 -9.26
N TYR A 31 -22.92 -25.14 -8.22
CA TYR A 31 -23.18 -24.71 -6.84
C TYR A 31 -22.79 -23.24 -6.56
N ASN A 32 -22.01 -22.60 -7.44
CA ASN A 32 -21.63 -21.19 -7.34
C ASN A 32 -22.50 -20.26 -8.21
N TYR A 33 -23.58 -20.78 -8.80
CA TYR A 33 -24.41 -20.03 -9.75
C TYR A 33 -24.84 -18.65 -9.24
N ASP A 34 -25.35 -18.57 -8.00
CA ASP A 34 -25.86 -17.33 -7.41
C ASP A 34 -24.75 -16.28 -7.17
N GLU A 35 -23.57 -16.71 -6.72
CA GLU A 35 -22.42 -15.85 -6.49
C GLU A 35 -21.80 -15.37 -7.81
N THR A 36 -21.69 -16.27 -8.79
CA THR A 36 -21.23 -15.94 -10.14
C THR A 36 -22.18 -14.91 -10.78
N LEU A 37 -23.50 -15.09 -10.66
CA LEU A 37 -24.50 -14.15 -11.16
C LEU A 37 -24.38 -12.78 -10.47
N SER A 38 -24.21 -12.77 -9.15
CA SER A 38 -24.03 -11.53 -8.36
C SER A 38 -22.77 -10.78 -8.76
N THR A 39 -21.66 -11.49 -8.97
CA THR A 39 -20.38 -10.95 -9.43
C THR A 39 -20.52 -10.32 -10.82
N LEU A 40 -21.15 -11.02 -11.77
CA LEU A 40 -21.37 -10.52 -13.13
C LEU A 40 -22.28 -9.29 -13.16
N ARG A 41 -23.35 -9.27 -12.34
CA ARG A 41 -24.23 -8.10 -12.20
C ARG A 41 -23.47 -6.89 -11.64
N TYR A 42 -22.58 -7.10 -10.68
CA TYR A 42 -21.73 -6.03 -10.17
C TYR A 42 -20.74 -5.54 -11.23
N ALA A 43 -20.07 -6.43 -11.95
CA ALA A 43 -19.18 -6.08 -13.05
C ALA A 43 -19.89 -5.27 -14.14
N ASN A 44 -21.12 -5.64 -14.49
CA ASN A 44 -21.93 -4.90 -15.46
C ASN A 44 -22.24 -3.46 -14.99
N ARG A 45 -22.54 -3.28 -13.70
CA ARG A 45 -22.71 -1.94 -13.13
C ARG A 45 -21.40 -1.14 -13.15
N ALA A 46 -20.29 -1.77 -12.75
CA ALA A 46 -18.98 -1.14 -12.73
C ALA A 46 -18.50 -0.71 -14.13
N LYS A 47 -18.81 -1.49 -15.17
CA LYS A 47 -18.52 -1.16 -16.58
C LYS A 47 -19.11 0.19 -17.00
N ASN A 48 -20.23 0.60 -16.42
CA ASN A 48 -20.92 1.83 -16.79
C ASN A 48 -20.37 3.08 -16.08
N ILE A 49 -19.41 2.92 -15.16
CA ILE A 49 -18.76 4.04 -14.49
C ILE A 49 -17.81 4.72 -15.48
N LYS A 50 -17.99 6.04 -15.66
CA LYS A 50 -17.16 6.86 -16.56
C LYS A 50 -16.15 7.66 -15.76
N ASN A 51 -14.87 7.34 -15.92
CA ASN A 51 -13.77 8.12 -15.36
C ASN A 51 -13.34 9.24 -16.31
N LYS A 52 -12.70 10.28 -15.76
CA LYS A 52 -12.13 11.40 -16.51
C LYS A 52 -10.63 11.50 -16.23
N PRO A 53 -9.81 10.61 -16.83
CA PRO A 53 -8.38 10.64 -16.61
C PRO A 53 -7.75 11.89 -17.26
N VAL A 54 -7.01 12.65 -16.47
CA VAL A 54 -6.22 13.82 -16.85
C VAL A 54 -4.76 13.50 -16.53
N LYS A 55 -3.85 13.93 -17.40
CA LYS A 55 -2.41 13.75 -17.16
C LYS A 55 -2.01 14.62 -15.96
N ASN A 56 -1.52 13.99 -14.90
CA ASN A 56 -0.97 14.70 -13.75
C ASN A 56 0.43 15.17 -14.16
N GLU A 57 0.54 16.44 -14.52
CA GLU A 57 1.82 17.10 -14.77
C GLU A 57 2.11 18.01 -13.57
N ASP A 58 3.38 18.05 -13.15
CA ASP A 58 3.79 19.01 -12.14
C ASP A 58 3.61 20.43 -12.68
N PRO A 59 3.19 21.40 -11.85
CA PRO A 59 2.95 22.77 -12.30
C PRO A 59 4.20 23.40 -12.93
N LYS A 60 5.39 22.97 -12.50
CA LYS A 60 6.68 23.37 -13.10
C LYS A 60 6.87 22.79 -14.50
N ASP A 61 6.52 21.53 -14.71
CA ASP A 61 6.65 20.85 -16.00
C ASP A 61 5.62 21.35 -17.01
N ALA A 62 4.39 21.63 -16.55
CA ALA A 62 3.35 22.25 -17.36
C ALA A 62 3.80 23.64 -17.85
N LEU A 63 4.32 24.47 -16.94
CA LEU A 63 4.83 25.81 -17.26
C LEU A 63 6.05 25.75 -18.17
N LEU A 64 6.97 24.79 -17.93
CA LEU A 64 8.14 24.60 -18.77
C LEU A 64 7.75 24.17 -20.19
N ARG A 65 6.72 23.32 -20.35
CA ARG A 65 6.19 22.94 -21.66
C ARG A 65 5.58 24.14 -22.38
N GLU A 66 4.77 24.93 -21.69
CA GLU A 66 4.18 26.15 -22.24
C GLU A 66 5.26 27.14 -22.71
N TYR A 67 6.29 27.36 -21.89
CA TYR A 67 7.44 28.19 -22.28
C TYR A 67 8.21 27.61 -23.46
N GLN A 68 8.41 26.30 -23.53
CA GLN A 68 9.07 25.67 -24.68
C GLN A 68 8.24 25.80 -25.96
N GLU A 69 6.92 25.65 -25.88
CA GLU A 69 6.00 25.84 -26.99
C GLU A 69 6.00 27.29 -27.48
N GLU A 70 5.97 28.26 -26.57
CA GLU A 70 6.01 29.69 -26.92
C GLU A 70 7.38 30.09 -27.50
N ILE A 71 8.49 29.60 -26.93
CA ILE A 71 9.84 29.80 -27.50
C ILE A 71 9.90 29.23 -28.91
N LYS A 72 9.31 28.05 -29.15
CA LYS A 72 9.29 27.42 -30.47
C LYS A 72 8.47 28.24 -31.46
N ARG A 73 7.29 28.71 -31.05
CA ARG A 73 6.43 29.58 -31.88
C ARG A 73 7.13 30.88 -32.26
N LEU A 74 7.74 31.56 -31.29
CA LEU A 74 8.47 32.81 -31.52
C LEU A 74 9.69 32.59 -32.42
N LYS A 75 10.44 31.50 -32.23
CA LYS A 75 11.55 31.13 -33.12
C LYS A 75 11.08 30.87 -34.55
N GLN A 76 9.93 30.21 -34.74
CA GLN A 76 9.35 30.01 -36.07
C GLN A 76 8.95 31.33 -36.72
N MET A 77 8.32 32.24 -35.98
CA MET A 77 7.97 33.58 -36.49
C MET A 77 9.20 34.38 -36.91
N LEU A 78 10.25 34.38 -36.08
CA LEU A 78 11.52 35.04 -36.41
C LEU A 78 12.20 34.42 -37.63
N GLN A 79 12.15 33.10 -37.78
CA GLN A 79 12.72 32.39 -38.91
C GLN A 79 11.96 32.67 -40.22
N MET A 80 10.62 32.78 -40.14
CA MET A 80 9.79 33.21 -41.27
C MET A 80 10.07 34.66 -41.67
N GLN A 81 10.30 35.55 -40.70
CA GLN A 81 10.63 36.95 -40.96
C GLN A 81 12.03 37.13 -41.56
N GLN A 82 13.01 36.30 -41.17
CA GLN A 82 14.37 36.31 -41.72
C GLN A 82 14.48 35.70 -43.12
N THR A 83 13.57 34.81 -43.51
CA THR A 83 13.57 34.15 -44.83
C THR A 83 12.74 34.90 -45.89
N GLY A 84 12.10 36.01 -45.53
CA GLY A 84 11.35 36.86 -46.47
C GLY A 84 10.14 36.17 -47.12
N ALA A 85 9.71 35.03 -46.58
CA ALA A 85 8.55 34.30 -47.09
C ALA A 85 7.25 35.00 -46.66
N PRO A 86 6.21 35.08 -47.51
CA PRO A 86 4.97 35.73 -47.15
C PRO A 86 4.27 34.93 -46.05
N MET A 87 3.81 35.65 -45.03
CA MET A 87 2.95 35.15 -43.96
C MET A 87 1.73 34.44 -44.57
N PRO A 88 1.31 33.26 -44.10
CA PRO A 88 -0.03 32.77 -44.39
C PRO A 88 -1.02 33.63 -43.60
N THR A 89 -1.51 34.68 -44.24
CA THR A 89 -2.65 35.45 -43.76
C THR A 89 -3.90 34.67 -44.11
N ASP A 90 -4.40 33.85 -43.19
CA ASP A 90 -5.79 33.39 -43.26
C ASP A 90 -6.69 34.58 -42.90
N GLY A 91 -7.09 35.31 -43.93
CA GLY A 91 -8.02 36.43 -43.87
C GLY A 91 -8.08 37.15 -45.23
N PRO A 92 -9.27 37.34 -45.83
CA PRO A 92 -9.37 38.01 -47.12
C PRO A 92 -9.10 39.51 -46.97
N VAL A 93 -8.06 40.01 -47.64
CA VAL A 93 -7.75 41.45 -47.76
C VAL A 93 -7.77 41.84 -49.23
N ASP A 94 -8.72 42.72 -49.57
CA ASP A 94 -8.87 43.42 -50.84
C ASP A 94 -7.63 44.29 -51.17
N PRO A 95 -7.16 44.34 -52.44
CA PRO A 95 -6.03 45.16 -52.83
C PRO A 95 -6.48 46.46 -53.53
N ALA A 96 -6.57 47.57 -52.80
CA ALA A 96 -6.59 48.92 -53.41
C ALA A 96 -6.16 50.01 -52.41
N GLY A 97 -4.94 50.56 -52.54
CA GLY A 97 -4.57 51.84 -51.91
C GLY A 97 -3.05 52.08 -51.76
N PRO A 98 -2.54 53.31 -51.95
CA PRO A 98 -1.21 53.52 -52.53
C PRO A 98 -0.09 53.85 -51.53
N LYS A 99 1.15 53.63 -52.01
CA LYS A 99 2.46 53.95 -51.44
C LYS A 99 2.53 55.31 -50.73
N VAL A 100 3.03 55.33 -49.48
CA VAL A 100 3.44 56.57 -48.80
C VAL A 100 4.92 56.50 -48.36
N ARG A 101 5.72 57.17 -49.17
CA ARG A 101 6.90 58.03 -48.88
C ARG A 101 7.41 58.07 -47.43
N VAL A 102 8.68 57.64 -47.27
CA VAL A 102 9.53 57.94 -46.11
C VAL A 102 9.88 59.43 -46.12
N GLN A 103 9.58 60.16 -45.05
CA GLN A 103 10.19 61.47 -44.81
C GLN A 103 10.53 61.68 -43.34
N GLN A 104 11.73 62.20 -43.15
CA GLN A 104 12.44 62.45 -41.89
C GLN A 104 11.68 63.35 -40.91
N GLY A 105 11.85 63.08 -39.63
CA GLY A 105 11.50 63.98 -38.53
C GLY A 105 12.58 63.94 -37.44
N MET A 106 13.70 64.62 -37.66
CA MET A 106 14.54 65.13 -36.57
C MET A 106 13.89 66.44 -36.10
N VAL A 107 13.28 66.46 -34.92
CA VAL A 107 13.15 67.57 -33.93
C VAL A 107 12.11 67.11 -32.91
N LYS A 108 12.58 66.64 -31.75
CA LYS A 108 11.92 66.50 -30.41
C LYS A 108 12.69 65.44 -29.61
N VAL A 109 13.89 65.77 -29.11
CA VAL A 109 14.74 64.82 -28.33
C VAL A 109 15.07 65.37 -26.93
N VAL A 110 14.59 66.58 -26.58
CA VAL A 110 15.00 67.25 -25.34
C VAL A 110 13.92 67.20 -24.24
N GLU A 111 12.63 67.20 -24.56
CA GLU A 111 11.55 67.06 -23.56
C GLU A 111 11.30 65.59 -23.13
N GLU A 112 11.57 64.60 -23.99
CA GLU A 112 11.45 63.17 -23.65
C GLU A 112 12.55 62.66 -22.69
N GLN A 113 13.61 63.44 -22.44
CA GLN A 113 14.72 63.00 -21.59
C GLN A 113 14.42 63.08 -20.08
N GLU A 114 13.55 64.00 -19.64
CA GLU A 114 13.16 64.13 -18.22
C GLU A 114 12.17 63.03 -17.81
N ASP A 115 11.20 62.70 -18.68
CA ASP A 115 10.22 61.63 -18.44
C ASP A 115 10.86 60.23 -18.39
N ILE A 116 11.87 59.97 -19.24
CA ILE A 116 12.63 58.71 -19.20
C ILE A 116 13.46 58.59 -17.90
N GLY A 117 13.91 59.71 -17.34
CA GLY A 117 14.67 59.74 -16.09
C GLY A 117 13.82 59.33 -14.89
N LEU A 118 12.63 59.92 -14.76
CA LEU A 118 11.66 59.59 -13.70
C LEU A 118 11.18 58.14 -13.81
N MET A 119 10.86 57.69 -15.02
CA MET A 119 10.39 56.33 -15.29
C MET A 119 11.48 55.27 -15.04
N LYS A 120 12.76 55.60 -15.29
CA LYS A 120 13.89 54.75 -14.88
C LYS A 120 14.04 54.68 -13.36
N GLN A 121 13.80 55.77 -12.66
CA GLN A 121 13.92 55.84 -11.20
C GLN A 121 12.80 55.01 -10.53
N GLU A 122 11.58 55.08 -11.04
CA GLU A 122 10.46 54.23 -10.62
C GLU A 122 10.72 52.75 -10.90
N LEU A 123 11.28 52.41 -12.07
CA LEU A 123 11.62 51.03 -12.42
C LEU A 123 12.67 50.45 -11.46
N VAL A 124 13.69 51.23 -11.10
CA VAL A 124 14.71 50.81 -10.13
C VAL A 124 14.11 50.63 -8.73
N HIS A 125 13.21 51.51 -8.30
CA HIS A 125 12.52 51.36 -7.02
C HIS A 125 11.62 50.12 -7.01
N ALA A 126 10.87 49.88 -8.09
CA ALA A 126 10.04 48.69 -8.25
C ALA A 126 10.88 47.39 -8.30
N GLN A 127 12.05 47.41 -8.94
CA GLN A 127 12.99 46.29 -8.93
C GLN A 127 13.57 46.02 -7.53
N GLN A 128 13.94 47.06 -6.78
CA GLN A 128 14.44 46.92 -5.41
C GLN A 128 13.37 46.39 -4.45
N GLU A 129 12.12 46.84 -4.59
CA GLU A 129 11.01 46.30 -3.80
C GLU A 129 10.71 44.84 -4.16
N ALA A 130 10.76 44.48 -5.44
CA ALA A 130 10.58 43.10 -5.88
C ALA A 130 11.70 42.20 -5.34
N GLU A 131 12.96 42.67 -5.35
CA GLU A 131 14.10 41.92 -4.83
C GLU A 131 14.02 41.75 -3.30
N ARG A 132 13.57 42.77 -2.57
CA ARG A 132 13.32 42.66 -1.12
C ARG A 132 12.25 41.63 -0.80
N LYS A 133 11.11 41.67 -1.51
CA LYS A 133 10.04 40.68 -1.35
C LYS A 133 10.49 39.27 -1.72
N ALA A 134 11.35 39.13 -2.73
CA ALA A 134 11.92 37.85 -3.13
C ALA A 134 12.83 37.27 -2.03
N LYS A 135 13.73 38.09 -1.44
CA LYS A 135 14.57 37.68 -0.31
C LYS A 135 13.75 37.30 0.93
N GLU A 136 12.75 38.09 1.29
CA GLU A 136 11.84 37.75 2.41
C GLU A 136 11.04 36.47 2.19
N MET A 137 10.72 36.13 0.93
CA MET A 137 10.07 34.87 0.58
C MET A 137 11.05 33.70 0.66
N GLU A 138 12.29 33.90 0.21
CA GLU A 138 13.36 32.91 0.28
C GLU A 138 13.71 32.56 1.74
N ASP A 139 13.86 33.56 2.61
CA ASP A 139 14.10 33.35 4.04
C ASP A 139 12.94 32.57 4.70
N ARG A 140 11.69 32.90 4.35
CA ARG A 140 10.51 32.16 4.82
C ARG A 140 10.49 30.70 4.36
N LEU A 141 10.91 30.43 3.12
CA LEU A 141 11.00 29.06 2.59
C LEU A 141 12.09 28.26 3.30
N ILE A 142 13.21 28.90 3.66
CA ILE A 142 14.28 28.27 4.44
C ILE A 142 13.76 27.89 5.83
N GLU A 143 13.09 28.80 6.54
CA GLU A 143 12.48 28.50 7.85
C GLU A 143 11.43 27.38 7.79
N GLU A 144 10.57 27.35 6.77
CA GLU A 144 9.61 26.25 6.59
C GLU A 144 10.32 24.93 6.32
N ARG A 145 11.37 24.93 5.50
CA ARG A 145 12.16 23.74 5.18
C ARG A 145 12.83 23.17 6.44
N GLU A 146 13.40 24.02 7.28
CA GLU A 146 13.99 23.61 8.56
C GLU A 146 12.94 22.98 9.50
N LYS A 147 11.76 23.60 9.65
CA LYS A 147 10.65 23.03 10.43
C LYS A 147 10.21 21.67 9.92
N ILE A 148 10.14 21.50 8.60
CA ILE A 148 9.78 20.21 7.98
C ILE A 148 10.86 19.17 8.29
N GLU A 149 12.14 19.51 8.17
CA GLU A 149 13.24 18.60 8.49
C GLU A 149 13.24 18.18 9.97
N GLU A 150 12.94 19.11 10.89
CA GLU A 150 12.83 18.83 12.32
C GLU A 150 11.66 17.87 12.62
N LEU A 151 10.46 18.15 12.07
CA LEU A 151 9.29 17.27 12.17
C LEU A 151 9.55 15.87 11.62
N MET A 152 10.25 15.78 10.48
CA MET A 152 10.61 14.50 9.87
C MET A 152 11.58 13.72 10.74
N ARG A 153 12.55 14.40 11.38
CA ARG A 153 13.51 13.78 12.28
C ARG A 153 12.83 13.24 13.55
N GLU A 154 11.91 13.99 14.14
CA GLU A 154 11.09 13.51 15.26
C GLU A 154 10.26 12.28 14.87
N ARG A 155 9.60 12.33 13.71
CA ARG A 155 8.82 11.22 13.17
C ARG A 155 9.66 9.96 12.98
N GLU A 156 10.87 10.11 12.44
CA GLU A 156 11.80 9.00 12.22
C GLU A 156 12.27 8.38 13.54
N GLN A 157 12.54 9.20 14.56
CA GLN A 157 12.90 8.70 15.90
C GLN A 157 11.75 7.93 16.53
N MET A 158 10.52 8.43 16.44
CA MET A 158 9.34 7.70 16.93
C MET A 158 9.16 6.37 16.22
N LEU A 159 9.28 6.34 14.89
CA LEU A 159 9.19 5.10 14.10
C LEU A 159 10.28 4.09 14.47
N LYS A 160 11.52 4.54 14.70
CA LYS A 160 12.60 3.66 15.19
C LYS A 160 12.28 3.09 16.58
N GLY A 161 11.71 3.91 17.47
CA GLY A 161 11.25 3.48 18.79
C GLY A 161 10.15 2.42 18.72
N GLU A 162 9.09 2.67 17.95
CA GLU A 162 8.00 1.71 17.72
C GLU A 162 8.52 0.41 17.09
N SER A 163 9.41 0.52 16.09
CA SER A 163 10.01 -0.66 15.46
C SER A 163 10.85 -1.49 16.44
N SER A 164 11.56 -0.84 17.37
CA SER A 164 12.33 -1.53 18.40
C SER A 164 11.41 -2.23 19.41
N GLN A 165 10.32 -1.60 19.83
CA GLN A 165 9.29 -2.22 20.69
C GLN A 165 8.63 -3.42 20.01
N ILE A 166 8.29 -3.30 18.73
CA ILE A 166 7.73 -4.42 17.95
C ILE A 166 8.73 -5.58 17.89
N ALA A 167 10.02 -5.32 17.67
CA ALA A 167 11.04 -6.36 17.67
C ALA A 167 11.18 -7.05 19.04
N GLN A 168 11.12 -6.30 20.15
CA GLN A 168 11.12 -6.86 21.50
C GLN A 168 9.91 -7.75 21.74
N LEU A 169 8.70 -7.27 21.42
CA LEU A 169 7.46 -8.05 21.54
C LEU A 169 7.47 -9.31 20.67
N MET A 170 8.05 -9.23 19.46
CA MET A 170 8.20 -10.40 18.59
C MET A 170 9.12 -11.45 19.22
N ASN A 171 10.27 -11.06 19.76
CA ASN A 171 11.19 -11.98 20.43
C ASN A 171 10.57 -12.62 21.68
N GLU A 172 9.87 -11.83 22.49
CA GLU A 172 9.17 -12.32 23.69
C GLU A 172 8.05 -13.31 23.32
N ARG A 173 7.29 -13.01 22.26
CA ARG A 173 6.28 -13.93 21.71
C ARG A 173 6.91 -15.23 21.20
N GLU A 174 8.07 -15.17 20.55
CA GLU A 174 8.77 -16.37 20.08
C GLU A 174 9.24 -17.26 21.24
N ALA A 175 9.80 -16.65 22.29
CA ALA A 175 10.21 -17.36 23.50
C ALA A 175 9.03 -18.05 24.19
N LEU A 176 7.92 -17.33 24.37
CA LEU A 176 6.68 -17.89 24.93
C LEU A 176 6.11 -19.03 24.08
N MET A 177 6.20 -18.94 22.75
CA MET A 177 5.75 -20.01 21.86
C MET A 177 6.58 -21.28 22.03
N LYS A 178 7.92 -21.16 22.10
CA LYS A 178 8.81 -22.30 22.36
C LYS A 178 8.53 -22.94 23.72
N GLU A 179 8.31 -22.12 24.75
CA GLU A 179 7.97 -22.63 26.09
C GLU A 179 6.62 -23.37 26.08
N LYS A 180 5.60 -22.81 25.42
CA LYS A 180 4.28 -23.44 25.29
C LYS A 180 4.32 -24.76 24.54
N GLU A 181 5.14 -24.87 23.50
CA GLU A 181 5.36 -26.13 22.77
C GLU A 181 6.05 -27.18 23.63
N ALA A 182 7.11 -26.81 24.35
CA ALA A 182 7.79 -27.70 25.28
C ALA A 182 6.85 -28.19 26.40
N LEU A 183 6.00 -27.30 26.93
CA LEU A 183 4.99 -27.68 27.93
C LEU A 183 3.96 -28.66 27.34
N ARG A 184 3.49 -28.43 26.11
CA ARG A 184 2.57 -29.34 25.41
C ARG A 184 3.19 -30.72 25.21
N GLN A 185 4.45 -30.81 24.80
CA GLN A 185 5.17 -32.07 24.66
C GLN A 185 5.27 -32.81 26.00
N LYS A 186 5.70 -32.12 27.06
CA LYS A 186 5.74 -32.70 28.42
C LYS A 186 4.37 -33.20 28.90
N MET A 187 3.31 -32.47 28.60
CA MET A 187 1.95 -32.88 28.95
C MET A 187 1.51 -34.13 28.19
N ALA A 188 1.82 -34.22 26.89
CA ALA A 188 1.55 -35.41 26.08
C ALA A 188 2.34 -36.63 26.55
N GLU A 189 3.64 -36.48 26.87
CA GLU A 189 4.47 -37.54 27.44
C GLU A 189 3.93 -38.01 28.79
N ASN A 190 3.55 -37.09 29.66
CA ASN A 190 2.97 -37.42 30.97
C ASN A 190 1.62 -38.15 30.83
N GLN A 191 0.78 -37.77 29.87
CA GLN A 191 -0.46 -38.50 29.56
C GLN A 191 -0.16 -39.91 29.05
N ALA A 192 0.76 -40.06 28.10
CA ALA A 192 1.17 -41.37 27.57
C ALA A 192 1.79 -42.26 28.67
N ARG A 193 2.56 -41.69 29.60
CA ARG A 193 3.12 -42.40 30.75
C ARG A 193 2.02 -42.87 31.71
N LYS A 194 1.02 -42.03 31.98
CA LYS A 194 -0.15 -42.39 32.81
C LYS A 194 -0.96 -43.54 32.17
N GLU A 195 -1.20 -43.48 30.86
CA GLU A 195 -1.86 -44.54 30.08
C GLU A 195 -1.12 -45.87 30.19
N LYS A 196 0.20 -45.88 29.98
CA LYS A 196 1.05 -47.06 30.12
C LYS A 196 1.00 -47.63 31.54
N LEU A 197 1.07 -46.79 32.56
CA LEU A 197 1.02 -47.21 33.96
C LEU A 197 -0.35 -47.82 34.35
N LYS A 198 -1.45 -47.30 33.79
CA LYS A 198 -2.77 -47.91 33.97
C LYS A 198 -2.82 -49.33 33.37
N LYS A 199 -2.27 -49.50 32.16
CA LYS A 199 -2.20 -50.82 31.51
C LYS A 199 -1.34 -51.82 32.29
N THR A 200 -0.17 -51.42 32.79
CA THR A 200 0.71 -52.33 33.57
C THR A 200 0.10 -52.71 34.92
N LYS A 201 -0.54 -51.75 35.62
CA LYS A 201 -1.29 -52.06 36.86
C LYS A 201 -2.46 -53.01 36.62
N GLY A 202 -3.20 -52.82 35.52
CA GLY A 202 -4.27 -53.73 35.10
C GLY A 202 -3.75 -55.14 34.77
N LEU A 203 -2.63 -55.23 34.05
CA LEU A 203 -1.98 -56.51 33.72
C LEU A 203 -1.49 -57.24 34.98
N GLY A 204 -0.90 -56.51 35.93
CA GLY A 204 -0.46 -57.07 37.21
C GLY A 204 -1.62 -57.61 38.06
N ALA A 205 -2.78 -56.93 38.05
CA ALA A 205 -3.98 -57.40 38.72
C ALA A 205 -4.54 -58.69 38.09
N LEU A 206 -4.52 -58.78 36.76
CA LEU A 206 -4.95 -59.98 36.01
C LEU A 206 -4.02 -61.18 36.27
N LEU A 207 -2.70 -60.95 36.26
CA LEU A 207 -1.70 -61.99 36.58
C LEU A 207 -1.86 -62.52 38.02
N LYS A 208 -2.15 -61.63 38.99
CA LYS A 208 -2.40 -62.04 40.37
C LYS A 208 -3.68 -62.88 40.50
N LYS A 209 -4.72 -62.55 39.73
CA LYS A 209 -5.99 -63.31 39.67
C LYS A 209 -5.80 -64.67 38.99
N ALA A 210 -5.00 -64.73 37.93
CA ALA A 210 -4.67 -65.97 37.22
C ALA A 210 -3.87 -66.94 38.09
N LYS A 211 -2.83 -66.47 38.79
CA LYS A 211 -2.06 -67.28 39.74
C LYS A 211 -2.93 -67.86 40.85
N LYS A 212 -3.79 -67.04 41.46
CA LYS A 212 -4.72 -67.49 42.51
C LYS A 212 -5.71 -68.54 41.99
N SER A 213 -6.14 -68.43 40.73
CA SER A 213 -7.04 -69.41 40.11
C SER A 213 -6.33 -70.75 39.80
N GLN A 214 -5.06 -70.70 39.41
CA GLN A 214 -4.23 -71.89 39.20
C GLN A 214 -3.92 -72.63 40.52
N GLU A 215 -3.64 -71.89 41.59
CA GLU A 215 -3.42 -72.46 42.94
C GLU A 215 -4.68 -73.20 43.43
N THR A 216 -5.86 -72.59 43.31
CA THR A 216 -7.13 -73.23 43.68
C THR A 216 -7.50 -74.44 42.81
N ALA A 217 -7.10 -74.44 41.53
CA ALA A 217 -7.33 -75.57 40.63
C ALA A 217 -6.41 -76.76 40.95
N GLY A 218 -5.15 -76.48 41.32
CA GLY A 218 -4.20 -77.51 41.79
C GLY A 218 -4.65 -78.16 43.09
N GLU A 219 -5.11 -77.37 44.07
CA GLU A 219 -5.65 -77.90 45.32
C GLU A 219 -6.89 -78.77 45.09
N ASN A 220 -7.82 -78.35 44.21
CA ASN A 220 -9.02 -79.13 43.90
C ASN A 220 -8.74 -80.46 43.19
N ASN A 221 -7.76 -80.51 42.27
CA ASN A 221 -7.36 -81.76 41.62
C ASN A 221 -6.71 -82.73 42.62
N THR A 222 -5.88 -82.22 43.53
CA THR A 222 -5.22 -83.06 44.54
C THR A 222 -6.23 -83.67 45.52
N VAL A 223 -7.26 -82.91 45.91
CA VAL A 223 -8.37 -83.41 46.76
C VAL A 223 -9.28 -84.38 46.00
N SER A 224 -9.47 -84.19 44.70
CA SER A 224 -10.18 -85.13 43.81
C SER A 224 -9.46 -86.47 43.73
N ASP A 225 -8.14 -86.45 43.47
CA ASP A 225 -7.34 -87.66 43.34
C ASP A 225 -7.29 -88.45 44.66
N GLN A 226 -7.13 -87.76 45.80
CA GLN A 226 -7.20 -88.40 47.13
C GLN A 226 -8.59 -89.00 47.42
N LYS A 227 -9.69 -88.37 46.95
CA LYS A 227 -11.04 -88.92 47.09
C LYS A 227 -11.26 -90.14 46.20
N GLN A 228 -10.73 -90.15 44.98
CA GLN A 228 -10.82 -91.31 44.07
C GLN A 228 -9.98 -92.49 44.58
N GLU A 229 -8.81 -92.21 45.16
CA GLU A 229 -7.96 -93.23 45.77
C GLU A 229 -8.58 -93.82 47.05
N ALA A 230 -9.17 -92.98 47.90
CA ALA A 230 -9.92 -93.44 49.07
C ALA A 230 -11.20 -94.22 48.71
N ALA A 231 -11.83 -93.95 47.56
CA ALA A 231 -12.97 -94.73 47.07
C ALA A 231 -12.55 -96.13 46.61
N LYS A 232 -11.41 -96.26 45.93
CA LYS A 232 -10.85 -97.57 45.51
C LYS A 232 -10.46 -98.46 46.69
N LEU A 233 -10.04 -97.87 47.81
CA LEU A 233 -9.68 -98.60 49.04
C LEU A 233 -10.90 -99.10 49.85
N LYS A 234 -12.12 -98.67 49.53
CA LYS A 234 -13.36 -99.12 50.19
C LYS A 234 -14.10 -100.25 49.46
N GLU A 235 -13.62 -100.67 48.29
CA GLU A 235 -14.19 -101.78 47.50
C GLU A 235 -13.48 -103.14 47.72
N TRP A 236 -12.61 -103.24 48.72
CA TRP A 236 -12.02 -104.49 49.24
C TRP A 236 -12.43 -104.68 50.70
#